data_AF-A0A519X9D8-F1
#
_entry.id   AF-A0A519X9D8-F1
#
_cell.length_a   1.000
_cell.length_b   1.000
_cell.length_c   1.000
_cell.angle_alpha   90.00
_cell.angle_beta   90.00
_cell.angle_gamma   90.00
#
_symmetry.space_group_name_H-M   'P 1'
#
loop_
_entity.id
_entity.type
_entity.pdbx_description
1 polymer ?
#
loop_
_entity_poly.entity_id
_entity_poly.type
_entity_poly.pdbx_seq_one_letter_code
_entity_poly.pdbx_strand_id
1 'polypeptide(L)'
;MSKIQLPPKKTPEILKEEKAAQRISEKKIKEIINKGGSPIQVDQPVNDKVKNFNIMILESDLDMIGELCDKRPKKPGRIIGFSKKDWLLEAIQEKLAREKKKNNL
;
A
#
# COMPACT_ATOMS: atom_id res chain seq x y z
N MET A 1 -61.56 16.75 -8.22
CA MET A 1 -60.65 16.55 -7.08
C MET A 1 -59.95 15.21 -7.27
N SER A 2 -58.65 15.23 -7.55
CA SER A 2 -57.87 14.03 -7.91
C SER A 2 -57.44 13.27 -6.66
N LYS A 3 -57.77 11.98 -6.56
CA LYS A 3 -57.38 11.11 -5.45
C LYS A 3 -55.92 10.68 -5.62
N ILE A 4 -55.04 11.17 -4.75
CA ILE A 4 -53.63 10.77 -4.69
C ILE A 4 -53.57 9.38 -4.05
N GLN A 5 -53.09 8.40 -4.79
CA GLN A 5 -52.91 7.03 -4.34
C GLN A 5 -51.54 6.90 -3.67
N LEU A 6 -51.52 6.65 -2.36
CA LEU A 6 -50.28 6.39 -1.62
C LEU A 6 -49.75 4.98 -1.96
N PRO A 7 -48.42 4.80 -2.01
CA PRO A 7 -47.82 3.49 -2.23
C PRO A 7 -48.14 2.54 -1.06
N PRO A 8 -48.29 1.23 -1.32
CA PRO A 8 -48.65 0.24 -0.30
C PRO A 8 -47.55 0.13 0.77
N LYS A 9 -47.95 0.08 2.05
CA LYS A 9 -47.04 -0.19 3.18
C LYS A 9 -46.43 -1.59 3.04
N LYS A 10 -45.10 -1.67 3.10
CA LYS A 10 -44.32 -2.92 3.12
C LYS A 10 -44.84 -3.88 4.20
N THR A 11 -45.13 -5.10 3.78
CA THR A 11 -45.51 -6.29 4.56
C THR A 11 -44.44 -6.62 5.62
N PRO A 12 -44.81 -7.11 6.83
CA PRO A 12 -43.89 -7.31 7.96
C PRO A 12 -42.84 -8.43 7.81
N GLU A 13 -42.76 -9.09 6.66
CA GLU A 13 -41.83 -10.22 6.44
C GLU A 13 -40.38 -9.77 6.23
N ILE A 14 -40.16 -8.57 5.68
CA ILE A 14 -38.81 -8.05 5.39
C ILE A 14 -38.05 -7.67 6.68
N LEU A 15 -38.76 -7.43 7.79
CA LEU A 15 -38.15 -7.10 9.09
C LEU A 15 -37.58 -8.33 9.84
N LYS A 16 -37.85 -9.55 9.37
CA LYS A 16 -37.31 -10.78 9.97
C LYS A 16 -35.95 -11.18 9.42
N GLU A 17 -35.61 -10.80 8.18
CA GLU A 17 -34.34 -11.17 7.56
C GLU A 17 -33.16 -10.34 8.13
N GLU A 18 -33.39 -9.08 8.48
CA GLU A 18 -32.33 -8.22 9.05
C GLU A 18 -31.88 -8.67 10.46
N LYS A 19 -32.73 -9.35 11.22
CA LYS A 19 -32.38 -9.85 12.57
C LYS A 19 -31.66 -11.20 12.57
N ALA A 20 -31.70 -11.96 11.47
CA ALA A 20 -30.98 -13.22 11.35
C ALA A 20 -29.48 -13.02 11.06
N ALA A 21 -29.10 -11.88 10.48
CA ALA A 21 -27.71 -11.51 10.19
C ALA A 21 -26.87 -11.20 11.46
N GLN A 22 -27.52 -10.96 12.61
CA GLN A 22 -26.85 -10.51 13.84
C GLN A 22 -26.37 -11.63 14.77
N ARG A 23 -26.52 -12.91 14.40
CA ARG A 23 -26.08 -14.06 15.21
C ARG A 23 -24.91 -14.84 14.60
N ILE A 24 -24.05 -14.18 13.82
CA ILE A 24 -22.80 -14.80 13.40
C ILE A 24 -21.77 -14.50 14.48
N SER A 25 -21.36 -15.53 15.24
CA SER A 25 -20.33 -15.39 16.26
C SER A 25 -19.01 -14.99 15.60
N GLU A 26 -18.26 -14.09 16.24
CA GLU A 26 -16.95 -13.63 15.75
C GLU A 26 -15.98 -14.79 15.45
N LYS A 27 -16.13 -15.91 16.17
CA LYS A 27 -15.39 -17.15 15.93
C LYS A 27 -15.65 -17.74 14.54
N LYS A 28 -16.90 -17.75 14.09
CA LYS A 28 -17.28 -18.28 12.76
C LYS A 28 -16.80 -17.36 11.64
N ILE A 29 -16.72 -16.05 11.89
CA ILE A 29 -16.13 -15.08 10.97
C ILE A 29 -14.62 -15.35 10.81
N LYS A 30 -13.90 -15.58 11.92
CA LYS A 30 -12.45 -15.91 11.89
C LYS A 30 -12.17 -17.23 11.17
N GLU A 31 -12.99 -18.26 11.34
CA GLU A 31 -12.84 -19.53 10.63
C GLU A 31 -13.04 -19.40 9.12
N ILE A 32 -13.97 -18.54 8.67
CA ILE A 32 -14.19 -18.27 7.25
C ILE A 32 -13.01 -17.48 6.66
N ILE A 33 -12.48 -16.50 7.40
CA ILE A 33 -11.29 -15.74 6.99
C ILE A 33 -10.07 -16.67 6.86
N ASN A 34 -9.88 -17.60 7.80
CA ASN A 34 -8.74 -18.53 7.79
C ASN A 34 -8.83 -19.64 6.72
N LYS A 35 -10.00 -19.89 6.12
CA LYS A 35 -10.16 -20.83 4.99
C LYS A 35 -9.58 -20.32 3.66
N GLY A 36 -9.29 -19.02 3.55
CA GLY A 36 -8.83 -18.37 2.31
C GLY A 36 -7.33 -18.07 2.21
N GLY A 37 -6.53 -18.56 3.16
CA GLY A 37 -5.10 -18.27 3.24
C GLY A 37 -4.77 -17.50 4.51
N SER A 38 -3.67 -17.89 5.16
CA SER A 38 -3.21 -17.26 6.40
C SER A 38 -2.83 -15.80 6.12
N PRO A 39 -3.37 -14.82 6.87
CA PRO A 39 -2.87 -13.45 6.79
C PRO A 39 -1.39 -13.46 7.15
N ILE A 40 -0.56 -12.85 6.30
CA ILE A 40 0.82 -12.55 6.64
C ILE A 40 0.76 -11.60 7.83
N GLN A 41 1.07 -12.11 9.02
CA GLN A 41 1.28 -11.27 10.20
C GLN A 41 2.57 -10.51 9.94
N VAL A 42 2.43 -9.27 9.47
CA VAL A 42 3.54 -8.33 9.44
C VAL A 42 3.76 -7.94 10.90
N ASP A 43 4.63 -8.67 11.59
CA ASP A 43 4.86 -8.59 13.05
C ASP A 43 5.27 -7.19 13.55
N GLN A 44 5.56 -6.25 12.65
CA GLN A 44 5.92 -4.89 13.02
C GLN A 44 5.23 -3.90 12.07
N PRO A 45 4.35 -3.01 12.57
CA PRO A 45 3.96 -1.85 11.79
C PRO A 45 5.22 -1.03 11.54
N VAL A 46 5.63 -0.90 10.27
CA VAL A 46 6.70 0.00 9.85
C VAL A 46 6.22 1.42 10.16
N ASN A 47 6.54 1.92 11.36
CA ASN A 47 6.19 3.26 11.82
C ASN A 47 7.20 4.29 11.28
N ASP A 48 7.55 4.17 10.01
CA ASP A 48 8.46 5.09 9.35
C ASP A 48 7.66 6.23 8.74
N LYS A 49 7.85 7.42 9.30
CA LYS A 49 7.27 8.65 8.76
C LYS A 49 8.14 9.15 7.62
N VAL A 50 7.52 9.60 6.53
CA VAL A 50 8.21 10.29 5.44
C VAL A 50 8.87 11.55 6.00
N LYS A 51 10.21 11.59 5.94
CA LYS A 51 11.00 12.73 6.38
C LYS A 51 11.64 13.39 5.17
N ASN A 52 11.36 14.68 4.97
CA ASN A 52 12.08 15.47 3.99
C ASN A 52 13.44 15.89 4.57
N PHE A 53 14.49 15.74 3.78
CA PHE A 53 15.81 16.27 4.11
C PHE A 53 16.38 16.94 2.86
N ASN A 54 17.08 18.06 3.05
CA ASN A 54 17.76 18.77 1.99
C ASN A 54 19.24 18.36 2.01
N ILE A 55 19.82 18.13 0.83
CA ILE A 55 21.25 17.88 0.67
C ILE A 55 21.83 18.88 -0.31
N MET A 56 23.04 19.34 -0.01
CA MET A 56 23.86 20.09 -0.96
C MET A 56 24.85 19.09 -1.58
N ILE A 57 24.89 19.06 -2.90
CA ILE A 57 25.81 18.23 -3.69
C ILE A 57 26.44 19.11 -4.76
N LEU A 58 27.61 18.72 -5.26
CA LEU A 58 28.25 19.43 -6.36
C LEU A 58 27.41 19.28 -7.62
N GLU A 59 27.43 20.32 -8.46
CA GLU A 59 26.74 20.34 -9.75
C GLU A 59 27.26 19.23 -10.68
N SER A 60 28.58 19.02 -10.69
CA SER A 60 29.23 17.94 -11.45
C SER A 60 28.67 16.55 -11.10
N ASP A 61 28.39 16.31 -9.82
CA ASP A 61 27.88 15.03 -9.35
C ASP A 61 26.40 14.87 -9.74
N LEU A 62 25.62 15.96 -9.70
CA LEU A 62 24.22 15.98 -10.09
C LEU A 62 24.04 15.69 -11.59
N ASP A 63 24.94 16.20 -12.43
CA ASP A 63 24.96 15.95 -13.87
C ASP A 63 25.33 14.50 -14.18
N MET A 64 26.37 13.99 -13.53
CA MET A 64 26.79 12.59 -13.67
C MET A 64 25.68 11.61 -13.25
N ILE A 65 24.95 11.91 -12.16
CA ILE A 65 23.78 11.15 -11.74
C ILE A 65 22.68 11.18 -12.82
N GLY A 66 22.44 12.35 -13.44
CA GLY A 66 21.47 12.50 -14.52
C GLY A 66 21.79 11.59 -15.70
N GLU A 67 23.03 11.61 -16.19
CA GLU A 67 23.45 10.75 -17.30
C GLU A 67 23.30 9.26 -16.98
N LEU A 68 23.65 8.84 -15.77
CA LEU A 68 23.53 7.43 -15.35
C LEU A 68 22.07 6.99 -15.26
N CYS A 69 21.18 7.86 -14.81
CA CYS A 69 19.74 7.59 -14.78
C CYS A 69 19.19 7.39 -16.20
N ASP A 70 19.62 8.20 -17.16
CA ASP A 70 19.17 8.12 -18.56
C ASP A 70 19.69 6.89 -19.30
N LYS A 71 20.91 6.44 -18.96
CA LYS A 71 21.52 5.22 -19.51
C LYS A 71 20.84 3.93 -19.04
N ARG A 72 20.03 3.95 -17.97
CA ARG A 72 19.38 2.74 -17.45
C ARG A 72 18.23 2.30 -18.37
N PRO A 73 18.18 1.03 -18.80
CA PRO A 73 17.08 0.53 -19.61
C PRO A 73 15.76 0.60 -18.83
N LYS A 74 14.79 1.33 -19.40
CA LYS A 74 13.44 1.45 -18.84
C LYS A 74 12.76 0.08 -18.91
N LYS A 75 12.26 -0.42 -17.79
CA LYS A 75 11.50 -1.69 -17.79
C LYS A 75 10.26 -1.53 -18.67
N PRO A 76 9.96 -2.49 -19.57
CA PRO A 76 8.76 -2.43 -20.38
C PRO A 76 7.53 -2.40 -19.47
N GLY A 77 6.72 -1.35 -19.58
CA GLY A 77 5.53 -1.12 -18.75
C GLY A 77 5.63 0.01 -17.73
N ARG A 78 6.81 0.58 -17.46
CA ARG A 78 6.95 1.79 -16.63
C ARG A 78 7.32 2.99 -17.51
N ILE A 79 6.35 3.87 -17.74
CA ILE A 79 6.50 5.12 -18.51
C ILE A 79 7.23 6.20 -17.69
N ILE A 80 7.19 6.10 -16.36
CA ILE A 80 7.90 7.00 -15.44
C ILE A 80 9.41 6.71 -15.54
N GLY A 81 10.18 7.73 -15.95
CA GLY A 81 11.63 7.74 -15.84
C GLY A 81 12.07 7.65 -14.38
N PHE A 82 13.24 7.08 -14.12
CA PHE A 82 13.78 7.04 -12.77
C PHE A 82 14.04 8.45 -12.25
N SER A 83 13.56 8.75 -11.04
CA SER A 83 13.83 10.02 -10.38
C SER A 83 15.24 10.01 -9.79
N LYS A 84 15.98 11.12 -9.87
CA LYS A 84 17.30 11.27 -9.22
C LYS A 84 17.25 10.92 -7.72
N LYS A 85 16.11 11.17 -7.07
CA LYS A 85 15.88 10.81 -5.66
C LYS A 85 15.86 9.30 -5.44
N ASP A 86 15.21 8.56 -6.34
CA ASP A 86 15.12 7.10 -6.28
C ASP A 86 16.48 6.47 -6.53
N TRP A 87 17.25 7.03 -7.47
CA TRP A 87 18.63 6.64 -7.73
C TRP A 87 19.53 6.80 -6.50
N LEU A 88 19.45 7.97 -5.85
CA LEU A 88 20.21 8.23 -4.63
C LEU A 88 19.83 7.26 -3.50
N LEU A 89 18.53 6.97 -3.36
CA LEU A 89 18.03 6.03 -2.35
C LEU A 89 18.56 4.61 -2.59
N GLU A 90 18.52 4.14 -3.84
CA GLU A 90 19.04 2.83 -4.25
C GLU A 90 20.55 2.72 -3.95
N ALA A 91 21.33 3.75 -4.31
CA ALA A 91 22.77 3.79 -4.03
C ALA A 91 23.09 3.77 -2.52
N ILE A 92 22.32 4.51 -1.71
CA ILE A 92 22.48 4.51 -0.25
C ILE A 92 22.13 3.13 0.32
N GLN A 93 21.04 2.51 -0.12
CA GLN A 93 20.63 1.18 0.32
C GLN A 93 21.67 0.12 -0.03
N GLU A 94 22.22 0.17 -1.25
CA GLU A 94 23.28 -0.74 -1.67
C GLU A 94 24.54 -0.56 -0.81
N LYS A 95 24.92 0.69 -0.52
CA LYS A 95 26.05 0.99 0.36
C LYS A 95 25.80 0.45 1.77
N LEU A 96 24.62 0.68 2.35
CA LEU A 96 24.25 0.14 3.66
C LEU A 96 24.28 -1.39 3.69
N ALA A 97 23.78 -2.06 2.66
CA ALA A 97 23.83 -3.52 2.55
C ALA A 97 25.26 -4.04 2.48
N ARG A 98 26.14 -3.39 1.72
CA ARG A 98 27.58 -3.71 1.64
C ARG A 98 28.27 -3.53 2.98
N GLU A 99 28.00 -2.44 3.70
CA GLU A 99 28.58 -2.19 5.02
C GLU A 99 28.06 -3.15 6.09
N LYS A 100 26.75 -3.47 6.12
CA LYS A 100 26.18 -4.49 7.02
C LYS A 100 26.86 -5.84 6.82
N LYS A 101 27.04 -6.25 5.56
CA LYS A 101 27.72 -7.50 5.21
C LYS A 101 29.19 -7.51 5.65
N LYS A 102 29.87 -6.36 5.59
CA LYS A 102 31.28 -6.23 5.98
C LYS A 102 31.48 -6.21 7.49
N ASN A 103 30.55 -5.59 8.22
CA ASN A 103 30.67 -5.39 9.66
C ASN A 103 29.88 -6.44 10.50
N ASN A 104 29.30 -7.47 9.87
CA ASN A 104 28.50 -8.52 10.53
C ASN A 104 27.43 -7.96 11.49
N LEU A 105 26.72 -6.89 11.07
CA LEU A 105 25.51 -6.40 11.74
C LEU A 105 24.26 -7.05 11.18
#